data_AF-A0A937DX92-F1
#
_entry.id   AF-A0A937DX92-F1
#
_cell.length_a   1.000
_cell.length_b   1.000
_cell.length_c   1.000
_cell.angle_alpha   90.00
_cell.angle_beta   90.00
_cell.angle_gamma   90.00
#
_symmetry.space_group_name_H-M   'P 1'
#
loop_
_entity.id
_entity.type
_entity.pdbx_description
1 polymer ?
#
loop_
_entity_poly.entity_id
_entity_poly.type
_entity_poly.pdbx_seq_one_letter_code
_entity_poly.pdbx_strand_id
1 'polypeptide(L)' 'MKYTRFVLILALGLGSASLFSCKKCLKCSFDEPSNLTNVREDCGNKDYLELFKADVIKEAEGFGVEEGKVTCVDSK' A
#
# COMPACT_ATOMS: atom_id res chain seq x y z
N MET A 1 -21.36 -28.36 12.39
CA MET A 1 -21.73 -26.92 12.33
C MET A 1 -20.97 -26.22 13.46
N LYS A 2 -20.13 -25.20 13.32
CA LYS A 2 -19.97 -24.11 12.34
C LYS A 2 -18.49 -23.69 12.34
N TYR A 3 -17.82 -23.76 11.20
CA TYR A 3 -16.52 -23.11 10.98
C TYR A 3 -16.78 -21.60 10.90
N THR A 4 -16.30 -20.87 11.90
CA THR A 4 -16.53 -19.43 12.14
C THR A 4 -15.15 -18.95 12.60
N ARG A 5 -14.39 -18.04 11.99
CA ARG A 5 -14.60 -16.99 11.00
C ARG A 5 -13.20 -16.53 10.54
N PHE A 6 -13.08 -16.12 9.28
CA PHE A 6 -12.26 -15.00 8.76
C PHE A 6 -10.76 -14.93 9.17
N VAL A 7 -9.79 -15.33 8.33
CA VAL A 7 -9.33 -14.73 7.05
C VAL A 7 -8.31 -13.59 7.26
N LEU A 8 -7.15 -13.78 6.63
CA LEU A 8 -6.09 -12.84 6.21
C LEU A 8 -5.08 -12.36 7.26
N ILE A 9 -4.12 -13.23 7.59
CA ILE A 9 -2.74 -12.76 7.80
C ILE A 9 -2.16 -12.56 6.40
N LEU A 10 -2.38 -11.37 5.83
CA LEU A 10 -1.73 -10.96 4.59
C LEU A 10 -0.27 -10.61 4.94
N ALA A 11 0.56 -11.63 5.02
CA ALA A 11 2.01 -11.47 5.08
C ALA A 11 2.51 -10.99 3.72
N LEU A 12 2.48 -9.68 3.48
CA LEU A 12 3.26 -9.04 2.41
C LEU A 12 4.29 -8.09 3.03
N GLY A 13 5.22 -8.69 3.76
CA GLY A 13 6.51 -8.09 4.10
C GLY A 13 7.60 -8.66 3.21
N LEU A 14 7.47 -8.55 1.88
CA LEU A 14 8.54 -8.85 0.93
C LEU A 14 8.87 -7.60 0.10
N GLY A 15 9.34 -6.55 0.76
CA GLY A 15 10.06 -5.45 0.12
C GLY A 15 11.56 -5.71 0.19
N SER A 16 12.05 -6.70 -0.54
CA SER A 16 13.48 -6.97 -0.68
C SER A 16 14.15 -5.80 -1.40
N ALA A 17 14.85 -4.98 -0.61
CA ALA A 17 15.71 -3.89 -1.05
C ALA A 17 16.74 -4.39 -2.09
N SER A 18 16.37 -4.32 -3.36
CA SER A 18 17.21 -4.69 -4.50
C SER A 18 17.74 -3.42 -5.16
N LEU A 19 18.86 -2.93 -4.61
CA LEU A 19 20.02 -2.34 -5.29
C LEU A 19 19.82 -1.60 -6.65
N PHE A 20 20.12 -0.30 -6.63
CA PHE A 20 20.81 0.47 -7.68
C PHE A 20 20.37 0.32 -9.15
N SER A 21 19.40 1.15 -9.58
CA SER A 21 19.41 1.90 -10.86
C SER A 21 18.13 2.72 -10.97
N CYS A 22 18.23 4.06 -10.94
CA CYS A 22 17.13 5.03 -11.12
C CYS A 22 15.77 4.57 -10.58
N LYS A 23 15.69 4.26 -9.29
CA LYS A 23 14.41 3.88 -8.67
C LYS A 23 13.55 5.14 -8.54
N LYS A 24 12.41 5.17 -9.21
CA LYS A 24 11.34 6.06 -8.78
C LYS A 24 10.78 5.47 -7.49
N CYS A 25 10.65 6.30 -6.47
CA CYS A 25 9.98 5.90 -5.26
C CYS A 25 8.59 6.50 -5.27
N LEU A 26 7.59 5.73 -4.86
CA LEU A 26 6.23 6.21 -4.69
C LEU A 26 5.89 6.08 -3.21
N LYS A 27 5.52 7.21 -2.61
CA LYS A 27 5.05 7.29 -1.24
C LYS A 27 3.55 7.54 -1.26
N CYS A 28 2.79 6.55 -0.79
CA CYS A 28 1.34 6.62 -0.66
C CYS A 28 0.94 6.77 0.80
N SER A 29 -0.07 7.61 1.07
CA SER A 29 -0.62 7.80 2.41
C SER A 29 -2.14 7.92 2.38
N PHE A 30 -2.79 7.37 3.40
CA PHE A 30 -4.23 7.48 3.58
C PHE A 30 -4.57 7.55 5.07
N ASP A 31 -5.66 8.24 5.40
CA ASP A 31 -6.14 8.36 6.78
C ASP A 31 -7.16 7.26 7.07
N GLU A 32 -6.87 6.44 8.08
CA GLU A 32 -7.83 5.49 8.62
C GLU A 32 -8.96 6.21 9.37
N PRO A 33 -10.16 5.60 9.45
CA PRO A 33 -11.26 6.13 10.26
C PRO A 33 -10.90 6.31 11.75
N SER A 34 -9.84 5.62 12.21
CA SER A 34 -9.28 5.73 13.56
C SER A 34 -8.41 6.98 13.78
N ASN A 35 -8.34 7.93 12.83
CA ASN A 35 -7.40 9.08 12.82
C ASN A 35 -5.91 8.67 12.81
N LEU A 36 -5.59 7.49 12.27
CA LEU A 36 -4.23 7.06 12.05
C LEU A 36 -3.88 7.24 10.57
N THR A 37 -2.84 8.02 10.30
CA THR A 37 -2.33 8.18 8.93
C THR A 37 -1.41 7.02 8.61
N ASN A 38 -1.80 6.16 7.66
CA ASN A 38 -0.92 5.15 7.11
C ASN A 38 -0.04 5.75 6.03
N VAL A 39 1.23 5.40 6.06
CA VAL A 39 2.22 5.84 5.09
C VAL A 39 2.98 4.61 4.61
N ARG A 40 2.93 4.37 3.30
CA ARG A 40 3.62 3.30 2.59
C ARG A 40 4.56 3.93 1.59
N GLU A 41 5.79 3.46 1.50
CA GLU A 41 6.76 3.93 0.49
C GLU A 41 7.43 2.71 -0.12
N ASP A 42 7.50 2.68 -1.45
CA ASP A 42 8.26 1.66 -2.16
C ASP A 42 8.91 2.21 -3.43
N CYS A 43 9.98 1.57 -3.87
CA CYS A 43 10.88 2.07 -4.90
C CYS A 43 11.14 1.01 -5.97
N GLY A 44 10.76 1.30 -7.21
CA GLY A 44 10.87 0.36 -8.32
C GLY A 44 10.65 0.97 -9.70
N ASN A 45 10.33 0.11 -10.66
CA ASN A 45 9.96 0.52 -12.00
C ASN A 45 8.51 1.00 -12.04
N LYS A 46 8.13 1.74 -13.08
CA LYS A 46 6.78 2.30 -13.22
C LYS A 46 5.68 1.25 -13.04
N ASP A 47 5.79 0.11 -13.72
CA ASP A 47 4.79 -0.97 -13.64
C ASP A 47 4.64 -1.52 -12.21
N TYR A 48 5.76 -1.62 -11.49
CA TYR A 48 5.77 -2.03 -10.09
C TYR A 48 5.10 -0.98 -9.19
N LEU A 49 5.37 0.30 -9.42
CA LEU A 49 4.76 1.39 -8.65
C LEU A 49 3.26 1.52 -8.90
N GLU A 50 2.79 1.20 -10.11
CA GLU A 50 1.35 1.14 -10.41
C GLU A 50 0.67 -0.01 -9.67
N LEU A 51 1.30 -1.18 -9.59
CA LEU A 51 0.83 -2.30 -8.77
C LEU A 51 0.83 -1.95 -7.27
N PHE A 52 1.90 -1.30 -6.79
CA PHE A 52 1.99 -0.84 -5.40
C PHE A 52 0.88 0.16 -5.07
N LYS A 53 0.62 1.14 -5.93
CA LYS A 53 -0.48 2.10 -5.74
C LYS A 53 -1.84 1.39 -5.66
N ALA A 54 -2.08 0.43 -6.56
CA ALA A 54 -3.32 -0.34 -6.54
C ALA A 54 -3.47 -1.18 -5.25
N ASP A 55 -2.36 -1.73 -4.74
CA ASP A 55 -2.36 -2.47 -3.48
C ASP A 55 -2.70 -1.56 -2.29
N VAL A 56 -2.08 -0.37 -2.21
CA VAL A 56 -2.37 0.61 -1.15
C VAL A 56 -3.81 1.12 -1.21
N ILE A 57 -4.36 1.33 -2.40
CA ILE A 57 -5.78 1.69 -2.56
C ILE A 57 -6.68 0.58 -2.04
N LYS A 58 -6.39 -0.68 -2.41
CA LYS A 58 -7.15 -1.84 -1.95
C LYS A 58 -7.05 -2.05 -0.44
N GLU A 59 -5.88 -1.78 0.15
CA GLU A 59 -5.71 -1.73 1.61
C GLU A 59 -6.63 -0.65 2.20
N ALA A 60 -6.59 0.57 1.67
CA ALA A 60 -7.41 1.70 2.13
C ALA A 60 -8.92 1.41 2.02
N GLU A 61 -9.37 0.80 0.92
CA GLU A 61 -10.76 0.34 0.75
C GLU A 61 -11.15 -0.68 1.82
N GLY A 62 -10.21 -1.56 2.22
CA GLY A 62 -10.39 -2.49 3.33
C GLY A 62 -10.63 -1.82 4.68
N PHE A 63 -10.12 -0.59 4.86
CA PHE A 63 -10.38 0.27 6.01
C PHE A 63 -11.62 1.17 5.84
N GLY A 64 -12.34 1.06 4.72
CA GLY A 64 -13.48 1.92 4.39
C GLY A 64 -13.08 3.33 3.94
N VAL A 65 -11.84 3.50 3.49
CA VAL A 65 -11.30 4.76 2.98
C VAL A 65 -11.52 4.81 1.46
N GLU A 66 -12.16 5.87 0.97
CA GLU A 66 -12.37 6.06 -0.47
C GLU A 66 -11.04 6.26 -1.21
N GLU A 67 -10.95 5.74 -2.44
CA GLU A 67 -9.73 5.86 -3.29
C GLU A 67 -9.24 7.32 -3.41
N GLY A 68 -10.16 8.29 -3.48
CA GLY A 68 -9.84 9.73 -3.54
C GLY A 68 -9.18 10.32 -2.29
N LYS A 69 -9.10 9.56 -1.19
CA LYS A 69 -8.39 9.93 0.05
C LYS A 69 -6.98 9.35 0.10
N VAL A 70 -6.58 8.50 -0.86
CA VAL A 70 -5.23 7.96 -0.95
C VAL A 70 -4.35 8.92 -1.73
N THR A 71 -3.35 9.49 -1.07
CA THR A 71 -2.39 10.43 -1.66
C THR A 71 -1.10 9.69 -2.00
N CYS A 72 -0.77 9.56 -3.29
CA CYS A 72 0.51 8.99 -3.72
C CYS A 72 1.37 10.05 -4.41
N VAL A 73 2.58 10.26 -3.89
CA VAL A 73 3.56 11.24 -4.39
C VAL A 73 4.87 10.55 -4.73
N ASP A 74 5.54 11.03 -5.77
CA ASP A 74 6.90 10.58 -6.11
C ASP A 74 7.85 11.05 -5.00
N SER A 75 8.49 10.10 -4.31
CA SER A 75 9.49 10.37 -3.27
C SER A 75 10.86 10.41 -3.97
N LYS A 76 11.59 11.50 -3.78
CA LYS A 76 12.81 11.82 -4.54
C LYS A 76 14.08 11.48 -3.79
#